data_AF-A0A1Z4BUB8-F1
#
_entry.id   AF-A0A1Z4BUB8-F1
#
_cell.length_a   1.000
_cell.length_b   1.000
_cell.length_c   1.000
_cell.angle_alpha   90.00
_cell.angle_beta   90.00
_cell.angle_gamma   90.00
#
_symmetry.space_group_name_H-M   'P 1'
#
loop_
_entity.id
_entity.type
_entity.pdbx_description
1 polymer ?
#
loop_
_entity_poly.entity_id
_entity_poly.type
_entity_poly.pdbx_seq_one_letter_code
_entity_poly.pdbx_strand_id
1 'polypeptide(L)'
;MSFSRAELEAHCDEIIKDPAIRNRVIVLCEGDTTPFKPTANAARIKAFAQTTQDSAFYYQAIPDWWRTTRRPEPSFYVCGTQDNVLNAYSYLADKHQASQPNESYLNVNKLFAFIDIDLANKKIPKSDYPFKKLWDIYNDLYQQGKVNNSQNHRIWVTGLLHKEAYFLIPELQNLLSQHHSINLPDIYQTMLNDMGKHQDVHENFTHAKTRINHHPLGNSLSIEAFQQNWQNHQATETDKDALAYILLTLAKAKPVWNGIKSPNGTETSAKADINKNYRDELCLKIAKDFYAKQSRDSDHHLPQFFHRLAQTP
;
A
#
# COMPACT_ATOMS: atom_id res chain seq x y z
N MET A 1 3.46 -3.87 -15.69
CA MET A 1 2.49 -4.33 -16.70
C MET A 1 1.24 -4.82 -15.98
N SER A 2 0.15 -5.16 -16.70
CA SER A 2 -1.14 -5.56 -16.13
C SER A 2 -1.59 -6.86 -16.77
N PHE A 3 -2.30 -7.72 -16.05
CA PHE A 3 -2.94 -8.90 -16.65
C PHE A 3 -4.03 -8.50 -17.63
N SER A 4 -4.07 -9.16 -18.79
CA SER A 4 -5.28 -9.30 -19.57
C SER A 4 -6.34 -10.08 -18.78
N ARG A 5 -7.60 -10.03 -19.22
CA ARG A 5 -8.68 -10.76 -18.55
C ARG A 5 -8.41 -12.27 -18.44
N ALA A 6 -7.99 -12.89 -19.53
CA ALA A 6 -7.73 -14.33 -19.55
C ALA A 6 -6.55 -14.73 -18.65
N GLU A 7 -5.50 -13.90 -18.60
CA GLU A 7 -4.37 -14.13 -17.70
C GLU A 7 -4.77 -13.98 -16.23
N LEU A 8 -5.62 -12.99 -15.92
CA LEU A 8 -6.13 -12.78 -14.56
C LEU A 8 -6.98 -13.97 -14.09
N GLU A 9 -7.88 -14.46 -14.95
CA GLU A 9 -8.71 -15.63 -14.66
C GLU A 9 -7.84 -16.88 -14.46
N ALA A 10 -6.86 -17.12 -15.33
CA ALA A 10 -5.89 -18.22 -15.17
C ALA A 10 -5.09 -18.11 -13.87
N HIS A 11 -4.63 -16.91 -13.52
CA HIS A 11 -3.92 -16.66 -12.25
C HIS A 11 -4.79 -16.98 -11.03
N CYS A 12 -6.06 -16.54 -11.04
CA CYS A 12 -7.01 -16.85 -9.96
C CYS A 12 -7.31 -18.35 -9.86
N ASP A 13 -7.40 -19.04 -11.00
CA ASP A 13 -7.63 -20.47 -11.07
C ASP A 13 -6.47 -21.29 -10.49
N GLU A 14 -5.23 -20.81 -10.63
CA GLU A 14 -4.06 -21.40 -9.98
C GLU A 14 -4.09 -21.18 -8.46
N ILE A 15 -4.47 -19.97 -7.99
CA ILE A 15 -4.57 -19.66 -6.56
C ILE A 15 -5.58 -20.56 -5.87
N ILE A 16 -6.81 -20.66 -6.40
CA ILE A 16 -7.91 -21.37 -5.73
C ILE A 16 -7.66 -22.89 -5.60
N LYS A 17 -6.85 -23.45 -6.49
CA LYS A 17 -6.47 -24.86 -6.54
C LYS A 17 -5.21 -25.20 -5.74
N ASP A 18 -4.51 -24.22 -5.18
CA ASP A 18 -3.28 -24.46 -4.42
C ASP A 18 -3.56 -25.05 -3.03
N PRO A 19 -3.14 -26.29 -2.72
CA PRO A 19 -3.33 -26.86 -1.39
C PRO A 19 -2.62 -26.06 -0.29
N ALA A 20 -1.56 -25.31 -0.62
CA ALA A 20 -0.78 -24.54 0.34
C ALA A 20 -1.54 -23.33 0.90
N ILE A 21 -2.59 -22.85 0.23
CA ILE A 21 -3.44 -21.74 0.71
C ILE A 21 -4.47 -22.18 1.75
N ARG A 22 -4.62 -23.49 1.98
CA ARG A 22 -5.54 -24.01 2.99
C ARG A 22 -5.25 -23.40 4.36
N ASN A 23 -6.30 -22.85 4.99
CA ASN A 23 -6.25 -22.17 6.30
C ASN A 23 -5.36 -20.92 6.37
N ARG A 24 -4.83 -20.42 5.25
CA ARG A 24 -4.04 -19.19 5.19
C ARG A 24 -4.89 -17.98 4.88
N VAL A 25 -4.43 -16.82 5.32
CA VAL A 25 -4.91 -15.52 4.82
C VAL A 25 -4.29 -15.26 3.45
N ILE A 26 -5.12 -14.85 2.50
CA ILE A 26 -4.73 -14.53 1.12
C ILE A 26 -4.94 -13.06 0.90
N VAL A 27 -3.88 -12.35 0.49
CA VAL A 27 -3.90 -10.92 0.21
C VAL A 27 -3.54 -10.69 -1.25
N LEU A 28 -4.49 -10.18 -2.01
CA LEU A 28 -4.27 -9.72 -3.38
C LEU A 28 -3.72 -8.29 -3.35
N CYS A 29 -2.64 -8.01 -4.05
CA CYS A 29 -2.02 -6.68 -4.06
C CYS A 29 -1.53 -6.28 -5.44
N GLU A 30 -1.23 -4.99 -5.59
CA GLU A 30 -0.67 -4.42 -6.80
C GLU A 30 0.79 -4.83 -6.99
N GLY A 31 1.27 -4.73 -8.23
CA GLY A 31 2.68 -4.97 -8.56
C GLY A 31 2.88 -5.40 -10.02
N ASP A 32 4.11 -5.71 -10.40
CA ASP A 32 4.41 -6.08 -11.79
C ASP A 32 4.05 -7.54 -12.12
N THR A 33 3.29 -7.74 -13.19
CA THR A 33 2.79 -9.05 -13.66
C THR A 33 3.59 -9.67 -14.80
N THR A 34 4.53 -8.93 -15.41
CA THR A 34 5.46 -9.43 -16.45
C THR A 34 6.08 -10.82 -16.18
N PRO A 35 6.44 -11.16 -14.93
CA PRO A 35 7.04 -12.46 -14.62
C PRO A 35 6.05 -13.62 -14.44
N PHE A 36 4.73 -13.39 -14.57
CA PHE A 36 3.75 -14.46 -14.59
C PHE A 36 3.92 -15.34 -15.83
N LYS A 37 3.99 -16.66 -15.62
CA LYS A 37 3.92 -17.66 -16.68
C LYS A 37 2.79 -18.62 -16.31
N PRO A 38 1.75 -18.81 -17.17
CA PRO A 38 0.56 -19.66 -16.91
C PRO A 38 0.83 -21.16 -16.68
N THR A 39 2.08 -21.53 -16.42
CA THR A 39 2.58 -22.89 -16.23
C THR A 39 3.45 -23.02 -14.98
N ALA A 40 3.59 -21.96 -14.18
CA ALA A 40 4.33 -21.98 -12.94
C ALA A 40 3.42 -22.53 -11.82
N ASN A 41 3.84 -23.61 -11.14
CA ASN A 41 3.09 -24.11 -9.99
C ASN A 41 3.00 -23.07 -8.86
N ALA A 42 2.02 -23.21 -7.98
CA ALA A 42 1.73 -22.22 -6.94
C ALA A 42 2.90 -21.97 -5.96
N ALA A 43 3.79 -22.96 -5.77
CA ALA A 43 5.04 -22.78 -5.02
C ALA A 43 6.00 -21.78 -5.68
N ARG A 44 6.10 -21.79 -7.02
CA ARG A 44 6.86 -20.79 -7.78
C ARG A 44 6.19 -19.42 -7.72
N ILE A 45 4.87 -19.34 -7.77
CA ILE A 45 4.12 -18.08 -7.61
C ILE A 45 4.37 -17.47 -6.23
N LYS A 46 4.40 -18.28 -5.17
CA LYS A 46 4.70 -17.82 -3.81
C LYS A 46 6.15 -17.38 -3.63
N ALA A 47 7.12 -18.18 -4.08
CA ALA A 47 8.53 -17.80 -4.06
C ALA A 47 8.75 -16.51 -4.88
N PHE A 48 7.96 -16.34 -5.94
CA PHE A 48 8.00 -15.18 -6.80
C PHE A 48 7.37 -13.93 -6.16
N ALA A 49 6.22 -14.05 -5.49
CA ALA A 49 5.60 -12.97 -4.73
C ALA A 49 6.49 -12.51 -3.56
N GLN A 50 7.40 -13.35 -3.08
CA GLN A 50 8.42 -12.93 -2.11
C GLN A 50 9.61 -12.18 -2.74
N THR A 51 9.66 -12.08 -4.08
CA THR A 51 10.75 -11.45 -4.85
C THR A 51 10.32 -10.25 -5.69
N THR A 52 9.01 -10.07 -5.97
CA THR A 52 8.51 -8.80 -6.54
C THR A 52 8.50 -7.71 -5.50
N GLN A 53 8.99 -6.54 -5.87
CA GLN A 53 9.23 -5.40 -4.97
C GLN A 53 8.05 -5.12 -3.99
N ASP A 54 6.82 -5.06 -4.49
CA ASP A 54 5.66 -4.64 -3.69
C ASP A 54 5.19 -5.71 -2.71
N SER A 55 5.01 -6.94 -3.19
CA SER A 55 4.64 -8.07 -2.33
C SER A 55 5.79 -8.51 -1.42
N ALA A 56 7.05 -8.33 -1.83
CA ALA A 56 8.22 -8.52 -0.97
C ALA A 56 8.23 -7.50 0.17
N PHE A 57 7.91 -6.22 -0.10
CA PHE A 57 7.72 -5.21 0.94
C PHE A 57 6.66 -5.65 1.96
N TYR A 58 5.45 -6.00 1.51
CA TYR A 58 4.38 -6.43 2.43
C TYR A 58 4.73 -7.72 3.17
N TYR A 59 5.39 -8.68 2.51
CA TYR A 59 5.86 -9.89 3.16
C TYR A 59 6.91 -9.60 4.24
N GLN A 60 7.88 -8.71 3.99
CA GLN A 60 8.86 -8.31 4.99
C GLN A 60 8.23 -7.51 6.13
N ALA A 61 7.15 -6.78 5.87
CA ALA A 61 6.41 -6.00 6.86
C ALA A 61 5.53 -6.84 7.79
N ILE A 62 5.38 -8.16 7.56
CA ILE A 62 4.64 -9.04 8.48
C ILE A 62 5.26 -8.93 9.88
N PRO A 63 4.47 -8.57 10.92
CA PRO A 63 5.00 -8.32 12.25
C PRO A 63 5.67 -9.53 12.90
N ASP A 64 6.74 -9.28 13.65
CA ASP A 64 7.50 -10.31 14.38
C ASP A 64 6.63 -11.08 15.37
N TRP A 65 5.66 -10.40 15.99
CA TRP A 65 4.70 -11.04 16.88
C TRP A 65 3.78 -12.03 16.16
N TRP A 66 3.57 -11.90 14.84
CA TRP A 66 2.84 -12.90 14.05
C TRP A 66 3.75 -14.07 13.75
N ARG A 67 4.98 -13.80 13.31
CA ARG A 67 5.97 -14.84 12.95
C ARG A 67 6.28 -15.80 14.11
N THR A 68 6.18 -15.31 15.34
CA THR A 68 6.35 -16.10 16.57
C THR A 68 5.09 -16.87 16.99
N THR A 69 3.93 -16.60 16.37
CA THR A 69 2.72 -17.39 16.61
C THR A 69 2.74 -18.71 15.85
N ARG A 70 1.95 -19.69 16.29
CA ARG A 70 1.72 -20.95 15.54
C ARG A 70 0.76 -20.78 14.35
N ARG A 71 0.31 -19.55 14.05
CA ARG A 71 -0.64 -19.31 12.95
C ARG A 71 0.10 -19.23 11.62
N PRO A 72 -0.46 -19.75 10.53
CA PRO A 72 0.12 -19.56 9.20
C PRO A 72 0.24 -18.08 8.84
N GLU A 73 1.39 -17.68 8.30
CA GLU A 73 1.58 -16.33 7.74
C GLU A 73 0.68 -16.09 6.51
N PRO A 74 0.26 -14.83 6.29
CA PRO A 74 -0.49 -14.47 5.09
C PRO A 74 0.35 -14.70 3.83
N SER A 75 -0.32 -15.06 2.74
CA SER A 75 0.29 -15.19 1.42
C SER A 75 -0.18 -14.05 0.53
N PHE A 76 0.78 -13.38 -0.11
CA PHE A 76 0.56 -12.25 -0.99
C PHE A 76 0.59 -12.71 -2.45
N TYR A 77 -0.36 -12.24 -3.26
CA TYR A 77 -0.43 -12.51 -4.69
C TYR A 77 -0.53 -11.18 -5.45
N VAL A 78 0.41 -10.96 -6.37
CA VAL A 78 0.46 -9.76 -7.21
C VAL A 78 -0.52 -9.92 -8.37
N CYS A 79 -1.46 -9.00 -8.50
CA CYS A 79 -2.47 -9.05 -9.55
C CYS A 79 -2.30 -7.99 -10.65
N GLY A 80 -1.29 -7.12 -10.58
CA GLY A 80 -1.11 -6.06 -11.57
C GLY A 80 -1.60 -4.71 -11.08
N THR A 81 -2.47 -4.08 -11.86
CA THR A 81 -3.06 -2.79 -11.52
C THR A 81 -4.15 -2.93 -10.46
N GLN A 82 -4.52 -1.80 -9.83
CA GLN A 82 -5.67 -1.69 -8.95
C GLN A 82 -6.95 -2.34 -9.52
N ASP A 83 -7.21 -2.17 -10.83
CA ASP A 83 -8.39 -2.75 -11.46
C ASP A 83 -8.29 -4.28 -11.53
N ASN A 84 -7.11 -4.83 -11.81
CA ASN A 84 -6.91 -6.27 -11.77
C ASN A 84 -7.03 -6.83 -10.35
N VAL A 85 -6.54 -6.14 -9.32
CA VAL A 85 -6.69 -6.57 -7.92
C VAL A 85 -8.18 -6.68 -7.55
N LEU A 86 -8.98 -5.67 -7.90
CA LEU A 86 -10.42 -5.65 -7.64
C LEU A 86 -11.17 -6.73 -8.44
N ASN A 87 -10.80 -6.93 -9.70
CA ASN A 87 -11.37 -7.98 -10.55
C ASN A 87 -10.99 -9.38 -10.05
N ALA A 88 -9.74 -9.60 -9.61
CA ALA A 88 -9.31 -10.86 -9.02
C ALA A 88 -10.03 -11.16 -7.71
N TYR A 89 -10.20 -10.15 -6.85
CA TYR A 89 -10.97 -10.29 -5.62
C TYR A 89 -12.40 -10.75 -5.91
N SER A 90 -13.07 -10.07 -6.84
CA SER A 90 -14.45 -10.39 -7.24
C SER A 90 -14.54 -11.80 -7.85
N TYR A 91 -13.64 -12.11 -8.79
CA TYR A 91 -13.60 -13.41 -9.47
C TYR A 91 -13.34 -14.56 -8.48
N LEU A 92 -12.40 -14.43 -7.54
CA LEU A 92 -12.13 -15.46 -6.54
C LEU A 92 -13.31 -15.65 -5.58
N ALA A 93 -13.97 -14.57 -5.18
CA ALA A 93 -15.17 -14.63 -4.33
C ALA A 93 -16.31 -15.36 -5.05
N ASP A 94 -16.62 -14.96 -6.29
CA ASP A 94 -17.68 -15.57 -7.10
C ASP A 94 -17.37 -17.04 -7.40
N LYS A 95 -16.12 -17.35 -7.75
CA LYS A 95 -15.69 -18.72 -8.05
C LYS A 95 -15.81 -19.63 -6.84
N HIS A 96 -15.43 -19.17 -5.65
CA HIS A 96 -15.61 -19.94 -4.42
C HIS A 96 -17.08 -20.25 -4.14
N GLN A 97 -17.99 -19.30 -4.37
CA GLN A 97 -19.43 -19.52 -4.21
C GLN A 97 -19.98 -20.54 -5.22
N ALA A 98 -19.44 -20.56 -6.43
CA ALA A 98 -19.87 -21.48 -7.50
C ALA A 98 -19.20 -22.87 -7.44
N SER A 99 -18.08 -23.02 -6.75
CA SER A 99 -17.31 -24.27 -6.66
C SER A 99 -17.92 -25.30 -5.71
N GLN A 100 -17.74 -26.59 -6.01
CA GLN A 100 -18.03 -27.64 -5.03
C GLN A 100 -17.01 -27.62 -3.87
N PRO A 101 -17.36 -28.13 -2.67
CA PRO A 101 -16.50 -28.08 -1.48
C PRO A 101 -15.08 -28.66 -1.66
N ASN A 102 -14.87 -29.53 -2.65
CA ASN A 102 -13.60 -30.21 -2.90
C ASN A 102 -12.76 -29.58 -4.02
N GLU A 103 -13.23 -28.52 -4.68
CA GLU A 103 -12.57 -27.90 -5.82
C GLU A 103 -11.83 -26.60 -5.49
N SER A 104 -11.98 -26.13 -4.24
CA SER A 104 -11.42 -24.87 -3.75
C SER A 104 -10.73 -25.07 -2.40
N TYR A 105 -9.46 -24.68 -2.31
CA TYR A 105 -8.73 -24.56 -1.04
C TYR A 105 -8.88 -23.18 -0.40
N LEU A 106 -9.53 -22.25 -1.10
CA LEU A 106 -9.77 -20.88 -0.65
C LEU A 106 -10.85 -20.86 0.43
N ASN A 107 -10.60 -20.08 1.48
CA ASN A 107 -11.65 -19.65 2.40
C ASN A 107 -11.92 -18.17 2.10
N VAL A 108 -13.12 -17.83 1.59
CA VAL A 108 -13.47 -16.46 1.22
C VAL A 108 -13.42 -15.49 2.42
N ASN A 109 -13.65 -15.99 3.64
CA ASN A 109 -13.49 -15.18 4.86
C ASN A 109 -12.02 -14.86 5.18
N LYS A 110 -11.06 -15.48 4.49
CA LYS A 110 -9.62 -15.23 4.59
C LYS A 110 -9.07 -14.56 3.33
N LEU A 111 -9.91 -14.19 2.37
CA LEU A 111 -9.55 -13.44 1.18
C LEU A 111 -9.60 -11.94 1.46
N PHE A 112 -8.50 -11.25 1.15
CA PHE A 112 -8.36 -9.81 1.25
C PHE A 112 -7.75 -9.24 -0.02
N ALA A 113 -8.01 -7.96 -0.27
CA ALA A 113 -7.30 -7.15 -1.23
C ALA A 113 -6.66 -5.96 -0.52
N PHE A 114 -5.43 -5.60 -0.88
CA PHE A 114 -4.76 -4.40 -0.39
C PHE A 114 -4.30 -3.54 -1.56
N ILE A 115 -4.82 -2.31 -1.59
CA ILE A 115 -4.84 -1.44 -2.76
C ILE A 115 -4.22 -0.09 -2.40
N ASP A 116 -3.35 0.43 -3.25
CA ASP A 116 -2.84 1.79 -3.10
C ASP A 116 -3.97 2.76 -3.45
N ILE A 117 -4.33 3.65 -2.52
CA ILE A 117 -5.27 4.71 -2.82
C ILE A 117 -4.62 5.71 -3.78
N ASP A 118 -5.36 6.04 -4.83
CA ASP A 118 -5.03 7.08 -5.78
C ASP A 118 -6.04 8.23 -5.65
N LEU A 119 -5.68 9.40 -6.17
CA LEU A 119 -6.53 10.58 -6.22
C LEU A 119 -7.78 10.36 -7.08
N ALA A 120 -7.67 9.53 -8.11
CA ALA A 120 -8.82 9.15 -8.93
C ALA A 120 -9.76 8.23 -8.15
N ASN A 121 -11.01 8.67 -7.93
CA ASN A 121 -12.01 7.89 -7.21
C ASN A 121 -12.58 6.74 -8.08
N LYS A 122 -11.87 5.61 -8.09
CA LYS A 122 -12.25 4.44 -8.89
C LYS A 122 -13.47 3.70 -8.35
N LYS A 123 -14.26 3.20 -9.28
CA LYS A 123 -15.38 2.30 -9.00
C LYS A 123 -14.87 0.90 -8.73
N ILE A 124 -15.50 0.23 -7.76
CA ILE A 124 -15.30 -1.18 -7.51
C ILE A 124 -16.15 -1.95 -8.53
N PRO A 125 -15.57 -2.90 -9.29
CA PRO A 125 -16.32 -3.79 -10.16
C PRO A 125 -17.52 -4.41 -9.43
N LYS A 126 -18.57 -4.74 -10.18
CA LYS A 126 -19.79 -5.31 -9.60
C LYS A 126 -19.44 -6.54 -8.76
N SER A 127 -19.58 -6.39 -7.45
CA SER A 127 -19.36 -7.40 -6.44
C SER A 127 -20.41 -7.21 -5.34
N ASP A 128 -20.60 -8.24 -4.52
CA ASP A 128 -21.43 -8.18 -3.31
C ASP A 128 -20.78 -7.35 -2.19
N TYR A 129 -19.64 -6.71 -2.47
CA TYR A 129 -19.00 -5.81 -1.51
C TYR A 129 -19.87 -4.55 -1.29
N PRO A 130 -20.04 -4.08 -0.03
CA PRO A 130 -21.00 -3.03 0.31
C PRO A 130 -20.63 -1.66 -0.30
N PHE A 131 -19.35 -1.44 -0.59
CA PHE A 131 -18.86 -0.18 -1.15
C PHE A 131 -18.81 -0.22 -2.68
N LYS A 132 -19.11 0.90 -3.33
CA LYS A 132 -19.09 1.03 -4.80
C LYS A 132 -17.88 1.79 -5.33
N LYS A 133 -17.16 2.50 -4.47
CA LYS A 133 -15.93 3.20 -4.84
C LYS A 133 -14.86 3.05 -3.76
N LEU A 134 -13.59 3.18 -4.14
CA LEU A 134 -12.46 3.06 -3.21
C LEU A 134 -12.45 4.15 -2.14
N TRP A 135 -12.96 5.34 -2.46
CA TRP A 135 -13.06 6.42 -1.48
C TRP A 135 -14.11 6.15 -0.41
N ASP A 136 -15.17 5.42 -0.74
CA ASP A 136 -16.17 5.03 0.25
C ASP A 136 -15.56 4.03 1.25
N ILE A 137 -14.67 3.14 0.77
CA ILE A 137 -13.85 2.30 1.65
C ILE A 137 -12.95 3.17 2.51
N TYR A 138 -12.23 4.14 1.93
CA TYR A 138 -11.33 5.00 2.68
C TYR A 138 -12.05 5.72 3.83
N ASN A 139 -13.18 6.35 3.54
CA ASN A 139 -13.93 7.15 4.51
C ASN A 139 -14.52 6.32 5.65
N ASP A 140 -14.81 5.03 5.42
CA ASP A 140 -15.27 4.12 6.47
C ASP A 140 -14.09 3.51 7.25
N LEU A 141 -13.02 3.12 6.54
CA LEU A 141 -11.84 2.49 7.11
C LEU A 141 -11.02 3.46 7.95
N TYR A 142 -10.96 4.74 7.57
CA TYR A 142 -10.13 5.76 8.21
C TYR A 142 -10.97 6.88 8.84
N GLN A 143 -10.69 7.20 10.09
CA GLN A 143 -11.23 8.36 10.79
C GLN A 143 -10.07 9.24 11.26
N GLN A 144 -10.07 10.51 10.87
CA GLN A 144 -9.01 11.48 11.21
C GLN A 144 -7.59 10.97 10.87
N GLY A 145 -7.46 10.30 9.73
CA GLY A 145 -6.17 9.74 9.30
C GLY A 145 -5.70 8.52 10.11
N LYS A 146 -6.54 7.92 10.96
CA LYS A 146 -6.25 6.69 11.68
C LYS A 146 -7.18 5.56 11.26
N VAL A 147 -6.72 4.31 11.35
CA VAL A 147 -7.57 3.13 11.09
C VAL A 147 -8.67 3.05 12.15
N ASN A 148 -9.91 2.84 11.71
CA ASN A 148 -11.09 2.75 12.58
C ASN A 148 -11.92 1.49 12.31
N ASN A 149 -12.79 1.47 11.28
CA ASN A 149 -13.77 0.40 11.04
C ASN A 149 -13.18 -0.87 10.38
N SER A 150 -11.98 -1.27 10.79
CA SER A 150 -11.16 -2.32 10.16
C SER A 150 -11.83 -3.70 10.07
N GLN A 151 -12.74 -4.00 11.00
CA GLN A 151 -13.38 -5.32 11.13
C GLN A 151 -14.26 -5.69 9.93
N ASN A 152 -14.90 -4.69 9.31
CA ASN A 152 -15.86 -4.88 8.23
C ASN A 152 -15.23 -4.92 6.84
N HIS A 153 -13.92 -4.68 6.73
CA HIS A 153 -13.24 -4.57 5.44
C HIS A 153 -12.44 -5.80 5.06
N ARG A 154 -12.67 -6.26 3.82
CA ARG A 154 -11.86 -7.27 3.12
C ARG A 154 -11.02 -6.65 2.01
N ILE A 155 -11.50 -5.56 1.43
CA ILE A 155 -10.74 -4.69 0.56
C ILE A 155 -10.24 -3.54 1.42
N TRP A 156 -8.92 -3.44 1.56
CA TRP A 156 -8.23 -2.36 2.23
C TRP A 156 -7.59 -1.44 1.20
N VAL A 157 -7.65 -0.15 1.47
CA VAL A 157 -6.95 0.87 0.69
C VAL A 157 -5.87 1.49 1.56
N THR A 158 -4.78 2.01 0.99
CA THR A 158 -3.77 2.72 1.78
C THR A 158 -4.34 3.99 2.41
N GLY A 159 -3.85 4.30 3.60
CA GLY A 159 -4.22 5.52 4.33
C GLY A 159 -3.54 6.79 3.78
N LEU A 160 -2.38 6.61 3.14
CA LEU A 160 -1.56 7.65 2.50
C LEU A 160 -1.57 7.48 0.97
N LEU A 161 -1.26 8.55 0.23
CA LEU A 161 -1.33 8.56 -1.23
C LEU A 161 -0.16 7.77 -1.85
N HIS A 162 -0.46 6.56 -2.32
CA HIS A 162 0.47 5.50 -2.74
C HIS A 162 1.31 4.86 -1.62
N LYS A 163 1.81 3.64 -1.87
CA LYS A 163 2.69 2.93 -0.94
C LYS A 163 3.99 3.68 -0.63
N GLU A 164 4.55 4.45 -1.59
CA GLU A 164 5.81 5.17 -1.36
C GLU A 164 5.72 6.20 -0.23
N ALA A 165 4.52 6.69 0.11
CA ALA A 165 4.32 7.57 1.24
C ALA A 165 4.67 6.89 2.59
N TYR A 166 4.49 5.57 2.69
CA TYR A 166 4.90 4.80 3.87
C TYR A 166 6.42 4.68 4.03
N PHE A 167 7.20 5.02 3.01
CA PHE A 167 8.66 5.04 3.10
C PHE A 167 9.20 6.39 3.60
N LEU A 168 8.30 7.36 3.76
CA LEU A 168 8.62 8.75 4.05
C LEU A 168 7.85 9.27 5.28
N ILE A 169 7.30 8.42 6.14
CA ILE A 169 6.66 8.88 7.39
C ILE A 169 7.70 9.42 8.38
N PRO A 170 7.36 10.39 9.25
CA PRO A 170 8.33 11.09 10.10
C PRO A 170 9.19 10.18 10.97
N GLU A 171 8.59 9.11 11.50
CA GLU A 171 9.20 8.16 12.42
C GLU A 171 10.35 7.37 11.77
N LEU A 172 10.45 7.39 10.44
CA LEU A 172 11.54 6.78 9.69
C LEU A 172 12.81 7.64 9.63
N GLN A 173 12.79 8.90 10.07
CA GLN A 173 13.94 9.81 9.95
C GLN A 173 15.24 9.20 10.50
N ASN A 174 15.18 8.53 11.65
CA ASN A 174 16.37 7.91 12.26
C ASN A 174 16.90 6.73 11.45
N LEU A 175 16.01 5.92 10.86
CA LEU A 175 16.41 4.80 10.02
C LEU A 175 16.99 5.31 8.70
N LEU A 176 16.38 6.33 8.12
CA LEU A 176 16.78 6.91 6.84
C LEU A 176 18.09 7.70 6.93
N SER A 177 18.35 8.39 8.05
CA SER A 177 19.60 9.14 8.24
C SER A 177 20.82 8.24 8.34
N GLN A 178 20.68 7.04 8.93
CA GLN A 178 21.74 6.02 8.98
C GLN A 178 22.11 5.48 7.60
N HIS A 179 21.16 5.49 6.67
CA HIS A 179 21.32 5.08 5.28
C HIS A 179 21.52 6.29 4.37
N HIS A 180 22.48 7.17 4.72
CA HIS A 180 23.00 8.23 3.83
C HIS A 180 22.29 9.58 3.89
N SER A 181 22.03 10.08 5.09
CA SER A 181 21.64 11.48 5.33
C SER A 181 20.36 11.91 4.58
N ILE A 182 19.44 10.97 4.32
CA ILE A 182 18.11 11.32 3.83
C ILE A 182 17.42 12.16 4.90
N ASN A 183 17.08 13.40 4.55
CA ASN A 183 16.44 14.38 5.42
C ASN A 183 14.96 14.52 5.03
N LEU A 184 14.06 13.96 5.83
CA LEU A 184 12.62 13.99 5.58
C LEU A 184 12.06 15.41 5.55
N PRO A 185 12.43 16.35 6.45
CA PRO A 185 12.10 17.77 6.31
C PRO A 185 12.37 18.36 4.93
N ASP A 186 13.53 18.09 4.32
CA ASP A 186 13.86 18.59 2.98
C ASP A 186 13.00 17.93 1.89
N ILE A 187 12.71 16.63 2.05
CA ILE A 187 11.80 15.87 1.19
C ILE A 187 10.39 16.45 1.27
N TYR A 188 9.87 16.74 2.47
CA TYR A 188 8.55 17.33 2.65
C TYR A 188 8.48 18.73 2.04
N GLN A 189 9.51 19.54 2.19
CA GLN A 189 9.57 20.85 1.54
C GLN A 189 9.56 20.71 0.00
N THR A 190 10.28 19.72 -0.53
CA THR A 190 10.28 19.41 -1.97
C THR A 190 8.89 18.98 -2.44
N MET A 191 8.25 18.03 -1.73
CA MET A 191 6.89 17.57 -2.03
C MET A 191 5.87 18.71 -1.97
N LEU A 192 5.97 19.59 -0.98
CA LEU A 192 5.08 20.76 -0.84
C LEU A 192 5.23 21.70 -2.04
N ASN A 193 6.46 22.00 -2.46
CA ASN A 193 6.74 22.90 -3.58
C ASN A 193 6.32 22.28 -4.93
N ASP A 194 6.44 20.96 -5.07
CA ASP A 194 6.11 20.24 -6.30
C ASP A 194 4.64 19.84 -6.39
N MET A 195 3.86 19.97 -5.31
CA MET A 195 2.47 19.57 -5.25
C MET A 195 1.61 20.15 -6.39
N GLY A 196 1.80 21.44 -6.70
CA GLY A 196 1.09 22.13 -7.79
C GLY A 196 1.61 21.82 -9.20
N LYS A 197 2.67 21.00 -9.35
CA LYS A 197 3.17 20.60 -10.67
C LYS A 197 2.44 19.38 -11.22
N HIS A 198 1.68 18.68 -10.39
CA HIS A 198 0.98 17.47 -10.75
C HIS A 198 -0.47 17.78 -11.12
N GLN A 199 -0.80 17.65 -12.41
CA GLN A 199 -2.13 17.96 -12.94
C GLN A 199 -3.24 17.20 -12.20
N ASP A 200 -3.01 15.93 -11.86
CA ASP A 200 -4.01 15.11 -11.20
C ASP A 200 -4.20 15.49 -9.71
N VAL A 201 -3.17 16.04 -9.06
CA VAL A 201 -3.32 16.68 -7.75
C VAL A 201 -4.23 17.89 -7.87
N HIS A 202 -4.02 18.76 -8.87
CA HIS A 202 -4.90 19.91 -9.12
C HIS A 202 -6.36 19.50 -9.35
N GLU A 203 -6.60 18.54 -10.24
CA GLU A 203 -7.95 18.09 -10.62
C GLU A 203 -8.70 17.47 -9.44
N ASN A 204 -7.99 16.84 -8.51
CA ASN A 204 -8.60 16.08 -7.42
C ASN A 204 -8.40 16.71 -6.03
N PHE A 205 -7.72 17.87 -5.91
CA PHE A 205 -7.36 18.47 -4.63
C PHE A 205 -8.56 18.69 -3.70
N THR A 206 -9.66 19.24 -4.24
CA THR A 206 -10.89 19.50 -3.49
C THR A 206 -11.51 18.22 -2.90
N HIS A 207 -11.36 17.10 -3.60
CA HIS A 207 -11.77 15.81 -3.06
C HIS A 207 -10.71 15.34 -2.06
N ALA A 208 -9.42 15.39 -2.39
CA ALA A 208 -8.36 14.81 -1.55
C ALA A 208 -8.32 15.46 -0.16
N LYS A 209 -8.58 16.76 -0.08
CA LYS A 209 -8.62 17.49 1.19
C LYS A 209 -9.72 17.01 2.14
N THR A 210 -10.76 16.33 1.67
CA THR A 210 -11.79 15.79 2.58
C THR A 210 -11.20 14.78 3.56
N ARG A 211 -10.10 14.12 3.19
CA ARG A 211 -9.33 13.18 4.03
C ARG A 211 -8.66 13.87 5.22
N ILE A 212 -8.41 15.19 5.11
CA ILE A 212 -7.76 16.00 6.14
C ILE A 212 -8.67 17.06 6.76
N ASN A 213 -10.00 16.98 6.56
CA ASN A 213 -10.98 17.95 7.06
C ASN A 213 -10.99 18.11 8.60
N HIS A 214 -10.36 17.20 9.32
CA HIS A 214 -10.17 17.26 10.77
C HIS A 214 -9.07 18.25 11.19
N HIS A 215 -8.21 18.68 10.26
CA HIS A 215 -7.11 19.60 10.52
C HIS A 215 -7.43 21.01 9.98
N PRO A 216 -6.97 22.10 10.63
CA PRO A 216 -7.21 23.46 10.15
C PRO A 216 -6.77 23.71 8.69
N LEU A 217 -5.71 23.05 8.24
CA LEU A 217 -5.24 23.12 6.85
C LEU A 217 -6.25 22.56 5.83
N GLY A 218 -7.16 21.66 6.25
CA GLY A 218 -8.21 21.11 5.40
C GLY A 218 -9.20 22.17 4.86
N ASN A 219 -9.26 23.33 5.51
CA ASN A 219 -10.08 24.47 5.06
C ASN A 219 -9.49 25.21 3.85
N SER A 220 -8.25 24.89 3.45
CA SER A 220 -7.60 25.52 2.30
C SER A 220 -8.43 25.30 1.02
N LEU A 221 -8.66 26.38 0.28
CA LEU A 221 -9.50 26.36 -0.93
C LEU A 221 -8.70 25.99 -2.19
N SER A 222 -7.40 26.23 -2.18
CA SER A 222 -6.48 25.92 -3.28
C SER A 222 -5.16 25.35 -2.77
N ILE A 223 -4.34 24.82 -3.68
CA ILE A 223 -2.99 24.32 -3.37
C ILE A 223 -2.10 25.46 -2.89
N GLU A 224 -2.20 26.64 -3.50
CA GLU A 224 -1.42 27.83 -3.12
C GLU A 224 -1.79 28.29 -1.71
N ALA A 225 -3.08 28.32 -1.38
CA ALA A 225 -3.54 28.64 -0.03
C ALA A 225 -3.04 27.61 0.99
N PHE A 226 -3.03 26.32 0.63
CA PHE A 226 -2.47 25.26 1.46
C PHE A 226 -0.96 25.45 1.70
N GLN A 227 -0.19 25.75 0.65
CA GLN A 227 1.26 26.01 0.74
C GLN A 227 1.57 27.23 1.60
N GLN A 228 0.83 28.34 1.42
CA GLN A 228 0.99 29.55 2.23
C GLN A 228 0.64 29.28 3.70
N ASN A 229 -0.48 28.61 3.96
CA ASN A 229 -0.88 28.24 5.31
C ASN A 229 0.15 27.34 5.98
N TRP A 230 0.74 26.40 5.24
CA TRP A 230 1.82 25.55 5.73
C TRP A 230 3.05 26.37 6.11
N GLN A 231 3.53 27.25 5.22
CA GLN A 231 4.72 28.07 5.47
C GLN A 231 4.54 29.04 6.63
N ASN A 232 3.34 29.57 6.82
CA ASN A 232 3.00 30.48 7.92
C ASN A 232 2.65 29.75 9.22
N HIS A 233 2.55 28.42 9.20
CA HIS A 233 2.20 27.64 10.38
C HIS A 233 3.38 27.61 11.36
N GLN A 234 3.21 28.19 12.54
CA GLN A 234 4.17 28.01 13.64
C GLN A 234 3.94 26.67 14.32
N ALA A 235 4.39 25.61 13.66
CA ALA A 235 4.25 24.24 14.13
C ALA A 235 5.07 23.98 15.40
N THR A 236 4.44 23.44 16.44
CA THR A 236 5.19 22.72 17.49
C THR A 236 5.83 21.46 16.90
N GLU A 237 6.75 20.81 17.63
CA GLU A 237 7.32 19.52 17.17
C GLU A 237 6.24 18.46 16.92
N THR A 238 5.22 18.38 17.77
CA THR A 238 4.08 17.46 17.60
C THR A 238 3.22 17.82 16.38
N ASP A 239 3.13 19.11 16.04
CA ASP A 239 2.41 19.54 14.84
C ASP A 239 3.16 19.17 13.56
N LYS A 240 4.50 19.10 13.57
CA LYS A 240 5.30 18.80 12.38
C LYS A 240 5.04 17.39 11.83
N ASP A 241 4.88 16.40 12.70
CA ASP A 241 4.58 15.04 12.27
C ASP A 241 3.17 14.96 11.67
N ALA A 242 2.19 15.58 12.32
CA ALA A 242 0.82 15.66 11.80
C ALA A 242 0.78 16.34 10.42
N LEU A 243 1.52 17.43 10.25
CA LEU A 243 1.69 18.11 8.98
C LEU A 243 2.30 17.18 7.92
N ALA A 244 3.37 16.46 8.23
CA ALA A 244 3.97 15.50 7.31
C ALA A 244 2.97 14.43 6.86
N TYR A 245 2.18 13.85 7.78
CA TYR A 245 1.12 12.90 7.44
C TYR A 245 0.04 13.52 6.53
N ILE A 246 -0.34 14.77 6.77
CA ILE A 246 -1.25 15.52 5.90
C ILE A 246 -0.67 15.67 4.49
N LEU A 247 0.61 16.04 4.38
CA LEU A 247 1.27 16.17 3.08
C LEU A 247 1.33 14.83 2.34
N LEU A 248 1.67 13.75 3.04
CA LEU A 248 1.70 12.38 2.51
C LEU A 248 0.31 11.85 2.14
N THR A 249 -0.76 12.47 2.64
CA THR A 249 -2.15 12.15 2.29
C THR A 249 -2.57 12.84 0.98
N LEU A 250 -1.97 13.99 0.65
CA LEU A 250 -2.42 14.84 -0.47
C LEU A 250 -1.45 14.91 -1.65
N ALA A 251 -0.15 14.79 -1.40
CA ALA A 251 0.90 14.95 -2.41
C ALA A 251 1.51 13.61 -2.82
N LYS A 252 1.94 13.52 -4.08
CA LYS A 252 2.57 12.31 -4.62
C LYS A 252 3.97 12.11 -4.05
N ALA A 253 4.13 11.10 -3.20
CA ALA A 253 5.44 10.68 -2.70
C ALA A 253 6.30 9.99 -3.78
N LYS A 254 5.67 9.28 -4.72
CA LYS A 254 6.35 8.41 -5.70
C LYS A 254 7.42 9.11 -6.57
N PRO A 255 7.18 10.31 -7.14
CA PRO A 255 8.22 11.04 -7.87
C PRO A 255 9.44 11.37 -7.02
N VAL A 256 9.23 11.82 -5.78
CA VAL A 256 10.32 12.18 -4.86
C VAL A 256 11.08 10.94 -4.39
N TRP A 257 10.37 9.87 -4.05
CA TRP A 257 10.98 8.57 -3.74
C TRP A 257 11.88 8.08 -4.88
N ASN A 258 11.41 8.14 -6.12
CA ASN A 258 12.19 7.75 -7.30
C ASN A 258 13.40 8.65 -7.55
N GLY A 259 13.39 9.88 -7.03
CA GLY A 259 14.50 10.82 -7.07
C GLY A 259 15.65 10.50 -6.11
N ILE A 260 15.43 9.61 -5.12
CA ILE A 260 16.46 9.19 -4.17
C ILE A 260 17.54 8.38 -4.91
N LYS A 261 18.79 8.79 -4.73
CA LYS A 261 19.98 8.21 -5.38
C LYS A 261 20.84 7.46 -4.37
N SER A 262 21.49 6.40 -4.84
CA SER A 262 22.54 5.72 -4.09
C SER A 262 23.75 6.66 -3.90
N PRO A 263 24.43 6.64 -2.73
CA PRO A 263 25.64 7.44 -2.50
C PRO A 263 26.79 7.08 -3.45
N ASN A 264 26.80 5.84 -3.91
CA ASN A 264 27.85 5.32 -4.80
C ASN A 264 27.49 5.50 -6.29
N GLY A 265 26.38 6.17 -6.62
CA GLY A 265 25.87 6.27 -7.99
C GLY A 265 26.51 7.39 -8.81
N THR A 266 27.44 7.06 -9.72
CA THR A 266 27.96 7.98 -10.77
C THR A 266 27.03 8.05 -12.00
N GLU A 267 27.17 9.04 -12.89
CA GLU A 267 26.25 9.38 -14.01
C GLU A 267 26.31 8.47 -15.26
N THR A 268 26.00 7.17 -15.16
CA THR A 268 25.92 6.27 -16.34
C THR A 268 24.59 5.49 -16.41
N SER A 269 24.29 4.77 -17.49
CA SER A 269 23.05 3.95 -17.61
C SER A 269 22.97 2.81 -16.59
N ALA A 270 24.10 2.25 -16.16
CA ALA A 270 24.19 1.32 -15.03
C ALA A 270 23.68 1.95 -13.70
N LYS A 271 23.56 3.28 -13.63
CA LYS A 271 23.06 4.04 -12.47
C LYS A 271 21.56 3.87 -12.23
N ALA A 272 20.77 3.71 -13.29
CA ALA A 272 19.32 3.57 -13.14
C ALA A 272 18.99 2.31 -12.32
N ASP A 273 19.70 1.22 -12.62
CA ASP A 273 19.61 -0.05 -11.88
C ASP A 273 20.21 0.06 -10.48
N ILE A 274 21.36 0.72 -10.31
CA ILE A 274 21.96 0.93 -8.96
C ILE A 274 21.02 1.72 -8.05
N ASN A 275 20.45 2.83 -8.54
CA ASN A 275 19.53 3.64 -7.76
C ASN A 275 18.21 2.90 -7.48
N LYS A 276 17.71 2.12 -8.44
CA LYS A 276 16.54 1.27 -8.24
C LYS A 276 16.83 0.23 -7.17
N ASN A 277 17.90 -0.54 -7.29
CA ASN A 277 18.29 -1.56 -6.32
C ASN A 277 18.48 -0.95 -4.93
N TYR A 278 19.10 0.22 -4.83
CA TYR A 278 19.24 0.94 -3.57
C TYR A 278 17.89 1.28 -2.92
N ARG A 279 16.92 1.79 -3.70
CA ARG A 279 15.56 2.06 -3.19
C ARG A 279 14.82 0.77 -2.82
N ASP A 280 15.00 -0.29 -3.60
CA ASP A 280 14.40 -1.61 -3.33
C ASP A 280 14.96 -2.19 -2.02
N GLU A 281 16.28 -2.09 -1.78
CA GLU A 281 16.89 -2.47 -0.51
C GLU A 281 16.39 -1.62 0.65
N LEU A 282 16.30 -0.30 0.46
CA LEU A 282 15.82 0.62 1.49
C LEU A 282 14.36 0.35 1.85
N CYS A 283 13.49 0.07 0.87
CA CYS A 283 12.09 -0.25 1.15
C CYS A 283 11.95 -1.57 1.93
N LEU A 284 12.72 -2.60 1.59
CA LEU A 284 12.74 -3.86 2.35
C LEU A 284 13.31 -3.66 3.76
N LYS A 285 14.29 -2.76 3.92
CA LYS A 285 14.80 -2.40 5.24
C LYS A 285 13.73 -1.69 6.07
N ILE A 286 13.03 -0.71 5.52
CA ILE A 286 11.90 -0.04 6.19
C ILE A 286 10.84 -1.08 6.61
N ALA A 287 10.49 -2.00 5.72
CA ALA A 287 9.54 -3.08 6.03
C ALA A 287 9.99 -3.90 7.25
N LYS A 288 11.22 -4.39 7.23
CA LYS A 288 11.74 -5.31 8.24
C LYS A 288 12.15 -4.63 9.55
N ASP A 289 12.81 -3.48 9.46
CA ASP A 289 13.42 -2.83 10.61
C ASP A 289 12.49 -1.83 11.30
N PHE A 290 11.45 -1.35 10.62
CA PHE A 290 10.44 -0.48 11.20
C PHE A 290 9.08 -1.16 11.32
N TYR A 291 8.44 -1.54 10.21
CA TYR A 291 7.05 -2.02 10.23
C TYR A 291 6.88 -3.38 10.90
N ALA A 292 7.77 -4.34 10.64
CA ALA A 292 7.68 -5.68 11.24
C ALA A 292 7.92 -5.67 12.77
N LYS A 293 8.67 -4.67 13.27
CA LYS A 293 8.97 -4.53 14.71
C LYS A 293 7.87 -3.81 15.48
N GLN A 294 6.82 -3.33 14.81
CA GLN A 294 5.71 -2.66 15.46
C GLN A 294 4.96 -3.62 16.39
N SER A 295 4.52 -3.08 17.53
CA SER A 295 3.73 -3.84 18.50
C SER A 295 2.33 -4.17 17.93
N ARG A 296 1.59 -5.02 18.64
CA ARG A 296 0.19 -5.34 18.28
C ARG A 296 -0.74 -4.14 18.40
N ASP A 297 -0.37 -3.15 19.22
CA ASP A 297 -1.16 -1.97 19.57
C ASP A 297 -0.66 -0.72 18.81
N SER A 298 0.14 -0.90 17.75
CA SER A 298 0.67 0.19 16.94
C SER A 298 -0.44 0.93 16.20
N ASP A 299 -0.43 2.26 16.21
CA ASP A 299 -1.40 3.11 15.50
C ASP A 299 -1.13 3.25 13.98
N HIS A 300 0.00 2.72 13.47
CA HIS A 300 0.34 2.85 12.06
C HIS A 300 -0.57 1.98 11.17
N HIS A 301 -0.88 2.47 9.96
CA HIS A 301 -1.82 1.81 9.04
C HIS A 301 -1.42 0.37 8.67
N LEU A 302 -0.15 0.12 8.35
CA LEU A 302 0.32 -1.21 7.94
C LEU A 302 0.27 -2.23 9.09
N PRO A 303 0.80 -1.95 10.30
CA PRO A 303 0.59 -2.81 11.47
C PRO A 303 -0.88 -3.09 11.77
N GLN A 304 -1.75 -2.09 11.69
CA GLN A 304 -3.20 -2.26 11.89
C GLN A 304 -3.84 -3.19 10.85
N PHE A 305 -3.41 -3.12 9.59
CA PHE A 305 -3.80 -4.09 8.57
C PHE A 305 -3.42 -5.52 8.98
N PHE A 306 -2.17 -5.74 9.38
CA PHE A 306 -1.74 -7.07 9.84
C PHE A 306 -2.47 -7.54 11.10
N HIS A 307 -2.74 -6.63 12.04
CA HIS A 307 -3.56 -6.94 13.21
C HIS A 307 -4.94 -7.46 12.79
N ARG A 308 -5.61 -6.76 11.87
CA ARG A 308 -6.90 -7.20 11.32
C ARG A 308 -6.81 -8.56 10.65
N LEU A 309 -5.79 -8.79 9.82
CA LEU A 309 -5.63 -10.09 9.15
C LEU A 309 -5.46 -11.21 10.18
N ALA A 310 -4.64 -10.99 11.21
CA ALA A 310 -4.35 -11.97 12.26
C ALA A 310 -5.57 -12.34 13.10
N GLN A 311 -6.55 -11.45 13.24
CA GLN A 311 -7.81 -11.70 13.94
C GLN A 311 -8.81 -12.55 13.14
N THR A 312 -8.54 -12.78 11.85
CA THR A 312 -9.44 -13.58 11.00
C THR A 312 -9.44 -15.05 11.44
N PRO A 313 -10.61 -15.62 11.81
CA PRO A 313 -10.72 -17.01 12.26
C PRO A 313 -10.36 -18.00 11.17
#